data_AF-A0A6L5K6K0-F1
#
_entry.id   AF-A0A6L5K6K0-F1
#
_cell.length_a   1.000
_cell.length_b   1.000
_cell.length_c   1.000
_cell.angle_alpha   90.00
_cell.angle_beta   90.00
_cell.angle_gamma   90.00
#
_symmetry.space_group_name_H-M   'P 1'
#
loop_
_entity.id
_entity.type
_entity.pdbx_description
1 polymer ?
#
loop_
_entity_poly.entity_id
_entity_poly.type
_entity_poly.pdbx_seq_one_letter_code
_entity_poly.pdbx_strand_id
1 'polypeptide(L)'
;MNSPKKRDSLVRRITIDERLDDSLIRILVADLKANLKTFGDDPEYWEEEKEFLVRPKDYQGEDYQEAMGMTQANVKKWPWESLYEGQVFLEGRFRGSRNRHAKGTFVVSVKRRNFQCIDRVSRERVKKNYLAALEGGS
;
A
#
# COMPACT_ATOMS: atom_id res chain seq x y z
N MET A 1 -14.32 21.26 23.52
CA MET A 1 -14.60 20.49 22.30
C MET A 1 -13.45 19.52 22.11
N ASN A 2 -13.66 18.22 22.34
CA ASN A 2 -12.62 17.22 22.14
C ASN A 2 -12.50 16.94 20.65
N SER A 3 -11.39 17.34 20.03
CA SER A 3 -11.04 16.92 18.68
C SER A 3 -11.07 15.39 18.63
N PRO A 4 -11.72 14.76 17.63
CA PRO A 4 -11.69 13.32 17.50
C PRO A 4 -10.22 12.90 17.32
N LYS A 5 -9.69 12.14 18.29
CA LYS A 5 -8.37 11.52 18.18
C LYS A 5 -8.32 10.83 16.82
N LYS A 6 -7.42 11.27 15.94
CA LYS A 6 -7.08 10.55 14.69
C LYS A 6 -6.93 9.08 15.08
N ARG A 7 -7.85 8.24 14.64
CA ARG A 7 -7.67 6.80 14.77
C ARG A 7 -6.46 6.50 13.89
N ASP A 8 -5.32 6.21 14.49
CA ASP A 8 -4.18 5.70 13.74
C ASP A 8 -4.68 4.46 13.00
N SER A 9 -4.85 4.60 11.68
CA SER A 9 -5.19 3.45 10.86
C SER A 9 -4.10 2.41 11.06
N LEU A 10 -4.53 1.18 11.35
CA LEU A 10 -3.57 0.13 11.63
C LEU A 10 -2.79 -0.26 10.37
N VAL A 11 -3.33 0.00 9.18
CA VAL A 11 -2.70 -0.40 7.91
C VAL A 11 -2.95 0.66 6.84
N ARG A 12 -1.91 0.97 6.07
CA ARG A 12 -1.93 1.84 4.91
C ARG A 12 -1.56 1.06 3.67
N ARG A 13 -2.23 1.39 2.58
CA ARG A 13 -1.91 0.97 1.22
C ARG A 13 -1.22 2.13 0.53
N ILE A 14 -0.09 1.86 -0.10
CA ILE A 14 0.75 2.84 -0.77
C ILE A 14 0.97 2.34 -2.18
N THR A 15 0.54 3.10 -3.18
CA THR A 15 0.74 2.79 -4.61
C THR A 15 1.72 3.79 -5.20
N ILE A 16 2.74 3.30 -5.89
CA ILE A 16 3.52 4.12 -6.82
C ILE A 16 2.65 4.28 -8.06
N ASP A 17 1.99 5.41 -8.19
CA ASP A 17 0.98 5.61 -9.22
C ASP A 17 1.65 5.96 -10.55
N GLU A 18 2.45 7.02 -10.56
CA GLU A 18 3.08 7.54 -11.77
C GLU A 18 4.49 8.07 -11.48
N ARG A 19 5.44 7.82 -12.39
CA ARG A 19 6.75 8.47 -12.38
C ARG A 19 6.70 9.66 -13.33
N LEU A 20 6.47 10.83 -12.75
CA LEU A 20 6.34 12.09 -13.47
C LEU A 20 7.68 12.54 -14.08
N ASP A 21 8.79 12.30 -13.37
CA ASP A 21 10.16 12.46 -13.86
C ASP A 21 11.14 11.57 -13.08
N ASP A 22 12.42 11.56 -13.46
CA ASP A 22 13.47 10.75 -12.79
C ASP A 22 13.61 11.04 -11.28
N SER A 23 13.23 12.25 -10.86
CA SER A 23 13.32 12.82 -9.52
C SER A 23 11.96 13.10 -8.86
N LEU A 24 10.86 12.62 -9.44
CA LEU A 24 9.52 12.87 -8.93
C LEU A 24 8.59 11.70 -9.25
N ILE A 25 8.01 11.13 -8.19
CA ILE A 25 6.94 10.14 -8.31
C ILE A 25 5.69 10.67 -7.61
N ARG A 26 4.53 10.35 -8.16
CA ARG A 26 3.24 10.46 -7.48
C ARG A 26 2.96 9.14 -6.79
N ILE A 27 2.60 9.21 -5.51
CA ILE A 27 2.10 8.08 -4.76
C ILE A 27 0.66 8.33 -4.31
N LEU A 28 -0.10 7.25 -4.20
CA LEU A 28 -1.44 7.25 -3.64
C LEU A 28 -1.41 6.47 -2.33
N VAL A 29 -1.91 7.10 -1.25
CA VAL A 29 -1.97 6.48 0.07
C VAL A 29 -3.42 6.40 0.52
N ALA A 30 -3.87 5.18 0.86
CA ALA A 30 -5.17 4.95 1.46
C ALA A 30 -5.04 4.26 2.81
N ASP A 31 -5.83 4.72 3.78
CA ASP A 31 -5.96 4.07 5.07
C ASP A 31 -6.93 2.88 4.96
N LEU A 32 -6.66 1.80 5.70
CA LEU A 32 -7.63 0.71 5.83
C LEU A 32 -8.89 1.21 6.56
N LYS A 33 -10.08 0.84 6.06
CA LYS A 33 -11.34 1.16 6.73
C LYS A 33 -11.39 0.61 8.15
N ALA A 34 -12.03 1.37 9.04
CA ALA A 34 -12.14 1.00 10.45
C ALA A 34 -12.89 -0.34 10.67
N ASN A 35 -12.56 -1.02 11.78
CA ASN A 35 -13.21 -2.26 12.26
C ASN A 35 -13.05 -3.50 11.37
N LEU A 36 -12.21 -3.46 10.33
CA LEU A 36 -11.87 -4.64 9.55
C LEU A 36 -10.88 -5.55 10.31
N LYS A 37 -11.16 -6.86 10.34
CA LYS A 37 -10.23 -7.87 10.87
C LYS A 37 -9.39 -8.51 9.77
N THR A 38 -9.95 -8.59 8.57
CA THR A 38 -9.35 -9.17 7.37
C THR A 38 -9.59 -8.23 6.20
N PHE A 39 -8.64 -8.17 5.27
CA PHE A 39 -8.70 -7.27 4.13
C PHE A 39 -7.91 -7.83 2.95
N GLY A 40 -8.23 -7.36 1.75
CA GLY A 40 -7.48 -7.61 0.52
C GLY A 40 -6.94 -6.31 -0.08
N ASP A 41 -6.45 -6.38 -1.31
CA ASP A 41 -6.03 -5.20 -2.07
C ASP A 41 -7.22 -4.47 -2.71
N ASP A 42 -8.46 -4.96 -2.54
CA ASP A 42 -9.66 -4.43 -3.21
C ASP A 42 -10.11 -3.06 -2.69
N PRO A 43 -10.57 -2.15 -3.56
CA PRO A 43 -10.97 -0.78 -3.17
C PRO A 43 -12.01 -0.73 -2.06
N GLU A 44 -12.84 -1.77 -1.92
CA GLU A 44 -13.84 -1.85 -0.86
C GLU A 44 -13.26 -1.81 0.56
N TYR A 45 -12.00 -2.23 0.75
CA TYR A 45 -11.32 -2.26 2.06
C TYR A 45 -10.66 -0.93 2.43
N TRP A 46 -10.48 -0.02 1.48
CA TRP A 46 -9.65 1.17 1.64
C TRP A 46 -10.51 2.43 1.66
N GLU A 47 -10.13 3.37 2.50
CA GLU A 47 -10.66 4.74 2.46
C GLU A 47 -10.20 5.45 1.17
N GLU A 48 -10.69 6.67 0.96
CA GLU A 48 -10.30 7.49 -0.18
C GLU A 48 -8.77 7.67 -0.26
N GLU A 49 -8.25 7.54 -1.48
CA GLU A 49 -6.83 7.71 -1.77
C GLU A 49 -6.43 9.18 -1.66
N LYS A 50 -5.30 9.42 -1.00
CA LYS A 50 -4.66 10.72 -0.89
C LYS A 50 -3.41 10.75 -1.74
N GLU A 51 -3.27 11.80 -2.53
CA GLU A 51 -2.13 12.01 -3.41
C GLU A 51 -0.96 12.65 -2.66
N PHE A 52 0.25 12.16 -2.91
CA PHE A 52 1.49 12.77 -2.46
C PHE A 52 2.53 12.77 -3.58
N LEU A 53 3.25 13.89 -3.70
CA LEU A 53 4.41 14.02 -4.57
C LEU A 53 5.68 13.78 -3.76
N VAL A 54 6.55 12.90 -4.26
CA VAL A 54 7.74 12.46 -3.53
C VAL A 54 8.95 12.64 -4.42
N ARG A 55 10.02 13.22 -3.87
CA ARG A 55 11.33 13.33 -4.52
C ARG A 55 12.35 12.39 -3.87
N PRO A 56 13.47 12.04 -4.53
CA PRO A 56 14.50 11.17 -3.96
C PRO A 56 15.04 11.67 -2.61
N LYS A 57 15.21 12.98 -2.47
CA LYS A 57 15.68 13.61 -1.22
C LYS A 57 14.70 13.38 -0.07
N ASP A 58 13.40 13.41 -0.37
CA ASP A 58 12.36 13.19 0.62
C ASP A 58 12.32 11.71 0.95
N TYR A 59 12.43 10.83 -0.06
CA TYR A 59 12.47 9.37 0.10
C TYR A 59 13.51 8.87 1.13
N GLN A 60 14.66 9.54 1.18
CA GLN A 60 15.75 9.23 2.10
C GLN A 60 15.67 9.99 3.43
N GLY A 61 14.84 11.03 3.52
CA GLY A 61 14.66 11.85 4.72
C GLY A 61 13.91 11.11 5.82
N GLU A 62 14.24 11.43 7.08
CA GLU A 62 13.61 10.83 8.26
C GLU A 62 12.11 11.11 8.31
N ASP A 63 11.69 12.33 7.95
CA ASP A 63 10.29 12.75 7.95
C ASP A 63 9.42 11.91 7.02
N TYR A 64 9.94 11.57 5.83
CA TYR A 64 9.23 10.73 4.88
C TYR A 64 9.23 9.27 5.29
N GLN A 65 10.34 8.77 5.84
CA GLN A 65 10.41 7.42 6.38
C GLN A 65 9.38 7.22 7.49
N GLU A 66 9.24 8.19 8.39
CA GLU A 66 8.20 8.18 9.42
C GLU A 66 6.80 8.27 8.79
N ALA A 67 6.61 9.21 7.86
CA ALA A 67 5.34 9.39 7.15
C ALA A 67 4.93 8.15 6.35
N MET A 68 5.86 7.35 5.83
CA MET A 68 5.58 6.13 5.07
C MET A 68 5.69 4.86 5.91
N GLY A 69 6.07 4.97 7.18
CA GLY A 69 6.34 3.83 8.05
C GLY A 69 7.48 2.94 7.56
N MET A 70 8.38 3.49 6.75
CA MET A 70 9.55 2.80 6.22
C MET A 70 10.69 2.89 7.22
N THR A 71 11.34 1.76 7.47
CA THR A 71 12.62 1.76 8.18
C THR A 71 13.77 1.97 7.18
N GLN A 72 14.95 2.32 7.68
CA GLN A 72 16.19 2.34 6.88
C GLN A 72 16.44 0.99 6.16
N ALA A 73 16.06 -0.14 6.78
CA ALA A 73 16.14 -1.44 6.13
C ALA A 73 15.17 -1.59 4.95
N ASN A 74 13.99 -0.95 5.01
CA ASN A 74 13.04 -0.93 3.90
C ASN A 74 13.54 -0.06 2.75
N VAL A 75 14.12 1.10 3.03
CA VAL A 75 14.72 1.98 2.01
C VAL A 75 15.86 1.28 1.29
N LYS A 76 16.73 0.56 2.02
CA LYS A 76 17.79 -0.25 1.40
C LYS A 76 17.26 -1.39 0.53
N LYS A 77 16.14 -2.01 0.95
CA LYS A 77 15.50 -3.09 0.20
C LYS A 77 14.78 -2.59 -1.05
N TRP A 78 14.25 -1.38 -1.00
CA TRP A 78 13.50 -0.72 -2.06
C TRP A 78 14.15 0.63 -2.37
N PRO A 79 15.34 0.65 -3.00
CA PRO A 79 15.97 1.91 -3.38
C PRO A 79 15.09 2.67 -4.38
N TRP A 80 15.26 3.99 -4.47
CA TRP A 80 14.46 4.88 -5.32
C TRP A 80 14.37 4.39 -6.78
N GLU A 81 15.49 3.91 -7.30
CA GLU A 81 15.67 3.44 -8.67
C GLU A 81 14.92 2.13 -8.93
N SER A 82 14.55 1.40 -7.88
CA SER A 82 13.76 0.16 -7.97
C SER A 82 12.24 0.40 -7.96
N LEU A 83 11.81 1.63 -7.68
CA LEU A 83 10.39 1.99 -7.67
C LEU A 83 9.87 2.18 -9.09
N TYR A 84 8.77 1.50 -9.40
CA TYR A 84 8.14 1.51 -10.71
C TYR A 84 6.62 1.66 -10.59
N GLU A 85 5.98 2.13 -11.66
CA GLU A 85 4.54 2.41 -11.69
C GLU A 85 3.67 1.15 -11.47
N GLY A 86 2.59 1.33 -10.71
CA GLY A 86 1.70 0.26 -10.27
C GLY A 86 2.28 -0.63 -9.17
N GLN A 87 3.45 -0.31 -8.61
CA GLN A 87 3.98 -1.03 -7.45
C GLN A 87 3.18 -0.70 -6.20
N VAL A 88 2.78 -1.72 -5.44
CA VAL A 88 1.92 -1.56 -4.25
C VAL A 88 2.60 -2.09 -3.00
N PHE A 89 2.54 -1.30 -1.93
CA PHE A 89 3.04 -1.63 -0.61
C PHE A 89 1.92 -1.57 0.43
N LEU A 90 2.01 -2.47 1.40
CA LEU A 90 1.26 -2.41 2.64
C LEU A 90 2.20 -2.05 3.78
N GLU A 91 1.78 -1.08 4.57
CA GLU A 91 2.49 -0.66 5.76
C GLU A 91 1.55 -0.66 6.96
N GLY A 92 2.01 -1.16 8.11
CA GLY A 92 1.26 -1.10 9.35
C GLY A 92 1.16 -2.46 10.05
N ARG A 93 0.23 -2.59 10.98
CA ARG A 93 0.06 -3.79 11.80
C ARG A 93 -0.86 -4.80 11.13
N PHE A 94 -0.27 -5.66 10.29
CA PHE A 94 -0.95 -6.78 9.65
C PHE A 94 -0.09 -8.04 9.62
N ARG A 95 -0.65 -9.14 9.11
CA ARG A 95 0.09 -10.36 8.75
C ARG A 95 -0.58 -11.02 7.53
N GLY A 96 0.20 -11.71 6.70
CA GLY A 96 -0.36 -12.53 5.63
C GLY A 96 -1.25 -13.65 6.18
N SER A 97 -2.32 -13.99 5.46
CA SER A 97 -3.15 -15.14 5.80
C SER A 97 -2.32 -16.43 5.76
N ARG A 98 -2.51 -17.29 6.76
CA ARG A 98 -1.90 -18.65 6.76
C ARG A 98 -2.60 -19.60 5.79
N ASN A 99 -3.76 -19.22 5.27
CA ASN A 99 -4.51 -20.05 4.35
C ASN A 99 -3.92 -19.94 2.94
N ARG A 100 -3.32 -21.03 2.45
CA ARG A 100 -2.69 -21.10 1.12
C ARG A 100 -3.69 -20.86 -0.03
N HIS A 101 -4.98 -21.02 0.22
CA HIS A 101 -6.05 -20.78 -0.75
C HIS A 101 -6.53 -19.32 -0.78
N ALA A 102 -6.20 -18.52 0.25
CA ALA A 102 -6.56 -17.10 0.34
C ALA A 102 -5.36 -16.22 -0.06
N LYS A 103 -4.83 -16.45 -1.27
CA LYS A 103 -3.78 -15.58 -1.81
C LYS A 103 -4.29 -14.15 -1.88
N GLY A 104 -3.52 -13.21 -1.34
CA GLY A 104 -3.89 -11.79 -1.33
C GLY A 104 -4.79 -11.35 -0.17
N THR A 105 -5.10 -12.22 0.79
CA THR A 105 -5.81 -11.83 2.02
C THR A 105 -4.84 -11.62 3.19
N PHE A 106 -5.08 -10.55 3.94
CA PHE A 106 -4.31 -10.14 5.11
C PHE A 106 -5.20 -10.06 6.34
N VAL A 107 -4.57 -10.18 7.51
CA VAL A 107 -5.26 -10.09 8.81
C VAL A 107 -4.64 -8.94 9.59
N VAL A 108 -5.48 -8.05 10.10
CA VAL A 108 -5.05 -6.98 10.99
C VAL A 108 -4.44 -7.58 12.26
N SER A 109 -3.31 -7.03 12.69
CA SER A 109 -2.52 -7.49 13.82
C SER A 109 -2.41 -6.37 14.84
N VAL A 110 -2.30 -6.72 16.11
CA VAL A 110 -1.97 -5.74 17.17
C VAL A 110 -0.49 -5.81 17.57
N LYS A 111 0.23 -6.85 17.14
CA LYS A 111 1.53 -7.22 17.72
C LYS A 111 2.75 -6.62 17.02
N ARG A 112 2.73 -6.52 15.69
CA ARG A 112 3.90 -6.11 14.90
C ARG A 112 3.47 -5.26 13.72
N ARG A 113 4.23 -4.18 13.50
CA ARG A 113 4.21 -3.35 12.30
C ARG A 113 5.03 -4.06 11.21
N ASN A 114 4.54 -4.05 9.99
CA ASN A 114 5.15 -4.69 8.84
C ASN A 114 5.14 -3.73 7.66
N PHE A 115 6.10 -3.91 6.77
CA PHE A 115 6.16 -3.24 5.47
C PHE A 115 6.39 -4.31 4.41
N GLN A 116 5.45 -4.44 3.47
CA GLN A 116 5.44 -5.52 2.49
C GLN A 116 5.03 -5.00 1.11
N CYS A 117 5.86 -5.27 0.10
CA CYS A 117 5.45 -5.13 -1.31
C CYS A 117 4.51 -6.29 -1.68
N ILE A 118 3.37 -5.95 -2.29
CA ILE A 118 2.32 -6.89 -2.69
C ILE A 118 2.05 -6.85 -4.20
N ASP A 119 3.03 -6.43 -5.00
CA ASP A 119 2.89 -6.24 -6.46
C ASP A 119 2.25 -7.46 -7.16
N ARG A 120 2.65 -8.68 -6.78
CA ARG A 120 2.19 -9.89 -7.45
C ARG A 120 0.70 -10.10 -7.25
N VAL A 121 0.23 -9.82 -6.04
CA VAL A 121 -1.20 -9.89 -5.70
C VAL A 121 -1.98 -8.85 -6.51
N SER A 122 -1.46 -7.63 -6.59
CA SER A 122 -2.13 -6.55 -7.33
C SER A 122 -2.16 -6.82 -8.84
N ARG A 123 -1.05 -7.28 -9.43
CA ARG A 123 -0.94 -7.63 -10.86
C ARG A 123 -1.82 -8.82 -11.24
N GLU A 124 -1.84 -9.87 -10.43
CA GLU A 124 -2.74 -11.02 -10.66
C GLU A 124 -4.21 -10.58 -10.69
N ARG A 125 -4.59 -9.63 -9.83
CA ARG A 125 -5.93 -9.05 -9.84
C ARG A 125 -6.20 -8.19 -11.07
N VAL A 126 -5.30 -7.26 -11.43
CA VAL A 126 -5.47 -6.42 -12.63
C VAL A 126 -5.66 -7.31 -13.86
N LYS A 127 -4.87 -8.38 -13.99
CA LYS A 127 -5.03 -9.36 -15.06
C LYS A 127 -6.40 -10.04 -15.02
N LYS A 128 -6.86 -10.48 -13.85
CA LYS A 128 -8.18 -11.09 -13.69
C LYS A 128 -9.32 -10.13 -14.08
N ASN A 129 -9.25 -8.88 -13.64
CA ASN A 129 -10.26 -7.86 -13.95
C ASN A 129 -10.27 -7.51 -15.43
N TYR A 130 -9.09 -7.40 -16.05
CA TYR A 130 -8.96 -7.18 -17.49
C TYR A 130 -9.58 -8.32 -18.30
N LEU A 131 -9.25 -9.58 -17.95
CA LEU A 131 -9.84 -10.76 -18.61
C LEU A 131 -11.36 -10.81 -18.44
N ALA A 132 -11.87 -10.55 -17.23
CA ALA A 132 -13.30 -10.51 -16.97
C ALA A 132 -14.02 -9.40 -17.77
N ALA A 133 -13.39 -8.23 -17.94
CA ALA A 133 -13.93 -7.14 -18.76
C ALA A 133 -13.93 -7.48 -20.26
N LEU A 134 -12.97 -8.26 -20.74
CA LEU A 134 -12.94 -8.78 -22.11
C LEU A 134 -13.97 -9.90 -22.35
N GLU A 135 -14.18 -10.77 -21.37
CA GLU A 135 -15.12 -11.91 -21.45
C GLU A 135 -16.59 -11.48 -21.22
N GLY A 136 -16.82 -10.39 -20.49
CA GLY A 136 -18.15 -9.83 -20.22
C GLY A 136 -18.66 -8.81 -21.25
N GLY A 137 -17.90 -8.58 -22.33
CA GLY A 137 -18.31 -7.76 -23.46
C GLY A 137 -18.97 -8.60 -24.55
N SER A 138 -20.22 -9.03 -24.35
CA SER A 138 -21.07 -9.64 -25.38
C SER A 138 -22.51 -9.17 -25.19
#